data_AF-A0A1T4PXM4-F1
#
_entry.id   AF-A0A1T4PXM4-F1
#
_cell.length_a   1.000
_cell.length_b   1.000
_cell.length_c   1.000
_cell.angle_alpha   90.00
_cell.angle_beta   90.00
_cell.angle_gamma   90.00
#
_symmetry.space_group_name_H-M   'P 1'
#
loop_
_entity.id
_entity.type
_entity.pdbx_description
1 polymer ?
#
loop_
_entity_poly.entity_id
_entity_poly.type
_entity_poly.pdbx_seq_one_letter_code
_entity_poly.pdbx_strand_id
1 'polypeptide(L)'
;MASMINVVTKELIVLTPYYAFGRNAAIVHRCIPQQDVSQSHATIFWNREGWFLRDHSRNGTLIDNELLRQSIRKLSRKHQIRFGSTETTCWNVIDLQPPAPGLHGYLEDTIDHFNLTRHTVFLFLLSSNEEHIRLQLKVSADQLIDLGSRAHNYLLLALARKRLADHQLKQRPEEQGWISLDELISDISKEMRKEIDVYFINLQIFRLRKQLYEQLSFGQMFANVVERRMGEVRLGHPYFSISKGSEDLGSILP
;
A
#
# COMPACT_ATOMS: atom_id res chain seq x y z
N MET A 1 7.93 -20.71 -13.49
CA MET A 1 7.67 -19.75 -12.39
C MET A 1 8.57 -18.53 -12.62
N ALA A 2 8.03 -17.32 -12.50
CA ALA A 2 8.83 -16.12 -12.69
C ALA A 2 9.97 -16.01 -11.68
N SER A 3 11.14 -15.54 -12.14
CA SER A 3 12.34 -15.48 -11.33
C SER A 3 13.29 -14.37 -11.74
N MET A 4 14.05 -13.91 -10.76
CA MET A 4 15.06 -12.87 -10.92
C MET A 4 16.35 -13.30 -10.23
N ILE A 5 17.48 -12.87 -10.77
CA ILE A 5 18.79 -13.13 -10.18
C ILE A 5 19.50 -11.82 -9.86
N ASN A 6 20.08 -11.71 -8.67
CA ASN A 6 20.91 -10.57 -8.32
C ASN A 6 22.20 -10.58 -9.17
N VAL A 7 22.58 -9.44 -9.72
CA VAL A 7 23.72 -9.33 -10.63
C VAL A 7 25.04 -9.64 -9.91
N VAL A 8 25.18 -9.24 -8.65
CA VAL A 8 26.41 -9.38 -7.86
C VAL A 8 26.39 -10.65 -7.02
N THR A 9 25.40 -10.81 -6.14
CA THR A 9 25.36 -11.92 -5.18
C THR A 9 25.00 -13.26 -5.83
N LYS A 10 24.51 -13.23 -7.09
CA LYS A 10 23.98 -14.39 -7.81
C LYS A 10 22.81 -15.09 -7.12
N GLU A 11 22.21 -14.43 -6.13
CA GLU A 11 21.00 -14.92 -5.46
C GLU A 11 19.84 -15.01 -6.46
N LEU A 12 19.26 -16.20 -6.59
CA LEU A 12 18.06 -16.43 -7.39
C LEU A 12 16.83 -16.36 -6.48
N ILE A 13 15.86 -15.51 -6.84
CA ILE A 13 14.56 -15.43 -6.20
C ILE A 13 13.45 -15.88 -7.14
N VAL A 14 12.47 -16.59 -6.59
CA VAL A 14 11.23 -16.92 -7.28
C VAL A 14 10.18 -15.91 -6.86
N LEU A 15 9.49 -15.34 -7.85
CA LEU A 15 8.45 -14.34 -7.62
C LEU A 15 7.12 -15.04 -7.33
N THR A 16 6.50 -14.67 -6.21
CA THR A 16 5.07 -14.85 -5.96
C THR A 16 4.27 -13.86 -6.82
N PRO A 17 2.95 -14.10 -7.04
CA PRO A 17 2.11 -13.19 -7.83
C PRO A 17 2.16 -11.72 -7.40
N TYR A 18 2.50 -11.45 -6.14
CA TYR A 18 2.86 -10.14 -5.61
C TYR A 18 4.18 -10.29 -4.87
N TYR A 19 5.21 -9.52 -5.24
CA TYR A 19 6.56 -9.61 -4.68
C TYR A 19 7.11 -8.21 -4.42
N ALA A 20 7.46 -7.92 -3.16
CA ALA A 20 7.81 -6.59 -2.70
C ALA A 20 9.30 -6.49 -2.38
N PHE A 21 9.89 -5.36 -2.76
CA PHE A 21 11.28 -4.98 -2.49
C PHE A 21 11.33 -3.73 -1.62
N GLY A 22 12.30 -3.68 -0.72
CA GLY A 22 12.54 -2.50 0.11
C GLY A 22 13.54 -2.77 1.23
N ARG A 23 13.77 -1.77 2.07
CA ARG A 23 14.73 -1.84 3.17
C ARG A 23 14.16 -2.43 4.46
N ASN A 24 12.85 -2.46 4.64
CA ASN A 24 12.22 -2.99 5.85
C ASN A 24 11.81 -4.46 5.65
N ALA A 25 12.64 -5.38 6.13
CA ALA A 25 12.39 -6.83 6.08
C ALA A 25 11.05 -7.26 6.68
N ALA A 26 10.42 -6.47 7.56
CA ALA A 26 9.13 -6.82 8.16
C ALA A 26 7.92 -6.65 7.22
N ILE A 27 8.08 -5.97 6.08
CA ILE A 27 6.96 -5.62 5.17
C ILE A 27 7.24 -5.92 3.70
N VAL A 28 8.39 -6.54 3.39
CA VAL A 28 8.79 -6.85 2.02
C VAL A 28 9.23 -8.31 1.92
N HIS A 29 9.11 -8.88 0.72
CA HIS A 29 9.60 -10.22 0.45
C HIS A 29 11.12 -10.25 0.36
N ARG A 30 11.69 -9.24 -0.31
CA ARG A 30 13.14 -9.12 -0.47
C ARG A 30 13.65 -7.84 0.16
N CYS A 31 14.34 -8.02 1.28
CA CYS A 31 15.06 -6.95 1.94
C CYS A 31 16.32 -6.59 1.15
N ILE A 32 16.48 -5.29 0.88
CA ILE A 32 17.65 -4.65 0.27
C ILE A 32 18.13 -3.59 1.27
N PRO A 33 19.10 -3.91 2.16
CA PRO A 33 19.46 -3.10 3.32
C PRO A 33 20.32 -1.85 3.01
N GLN A 34 20.17 -1.25 1.83
CA GLN A 34 20.90 -0.06 1.39
C GLN A 34 20.13 1.21 1.76
N GLN A 35 20.81 2.21 2.34
CA GLN A 35 20.14 3.38 2.94
C GLN A 35 19.30 4.22 1.95
N ASP A 36 19.70 4.24 0.69
CA ASP A 36 19.04 4.92 -0.42
C ASP A 36 17.84 4.15 -0.97
N VAL A 37 17.59 2.92 -0.49
CA VAL A 37 16.38 2.15 -0.74
C VAL A 37 15.31 2.50 0.31
N SER A 38 14.12 2.88 -0.17
CA SER A 38 12.94 3.11 0.68
C SER A 38 12.54 1.86 1.49
N GLN A 39 11.92 2.08 2.65
CA GLN A 39 11.46 0.98 3.53
C GLN A 39 10.53 0.01 2.80
N SER A 40 9.60 0.55 2.01
CA SER A 40 8.89 -0.14 0.93
C SER A 40 9.22 0.62 -0.34
N HIS A 41 9.82 -0.04 -1.32
CA HIS A 41 10.44 0.63 -2.48
C HIS A 41 9.64 0.38 -3.76
N ALA A 42 9.45 -0.88 -4.11
CA ALA A 42 8.77 -1.27 -5.33
C ALA A 42 8.11 -2.64 -5.15
N THR A 43 7.15 -2.91 -6.02
CA THR A 43 6.45 -4.19 -6.08
C THR A 43 6.44 -4.71 -7.50
N ILE A 44 6.75 -5.98 -7.66
CA ILE A 44 6.48 -6.73 -8.89
C ILE A 44 5.20 -7.54 -8.69
N PHE A 45 4.27 -7.48 -9.64
CA PHE A 45 3.00 -8.18 -9.54
C PHE A 45 2.56 -8.77 -10.88
N TRP A 46 1.77 -9.85 -10.82
CA TRP A 46 1.15 -10.52 -11.95
C TRP A 46 -0.29 -10.05 -12.15
N ASN A 47 -0.68 -9.79 -13.38
CA ASN A 47 -2.07 -9.60 -13.78
C ASN A 47 -2.36 -10.38 -15.08
N ARG A 48 -3.56 -10.19 -15.67
CA ARG A 48 -3.97 -10.88 -16.91
C ARG A 48 -3.06 -10.59 -18.11
N GLU A 49 -2.40 -9.44 -18.13
CA GLU A 49 -1.54 -9.00 -19.23
C GLU A 49 -0.06 -9.40 -19.05
N GLY A 50 0.34 -9.81 -17.85
CA GLY A 50 1.70 -10.26 -17.55
C GLY A 50 2.23 -9.75 -16.21
N TRP A 51 3.57 -9.68 -16.10
CA TRP A 51 4.26 -9.14 -14.93
C TRP A 51 4.54 -7.63 -15.09
N PHE A 52 4.32 -6.88 -14.03
CA PHE A 52 4.52 -5.44 -13.96
C PHE A 52 5.33 -5.08 -12.72
N LEU A 53 6.12 -4.00 -12.80
CA LEU A 53 6.78 -3.37 -11.67
C LEU A 53 6.09 -2.03 -11.39
N ARG A 54 5.74 -1.78 -10.14
CA ARG A 54 5.31 -0.48 -9.63
C ARG A 54 6.41 0.08 -8.73
N ASP A 55 6.91 1.26 -9.05
CA ASP A 55 7.73 2.06 -8.13
C ASP A 55 6.83 2.91 -7.24
N HIS A 56 7.11 2.93 -5.95
CA HIS A 56 6.49 3.84 -4.97
C HIS A 56 7.55 4.38 -3.99
N SER A 57 8.80 4.44 -4.45
CA SER A 57 9.94 4.84 -3.66
C SER A 57 10.15 6.35 -3.67
N ARG A 58 11.10 6.84 -2.86
CA ARG A 58 11.49 8.26 -2.84
C ARG A 58 12.43 8.62 -4.00
N ASN A 59 13.31 7.69 -4.36
CA ASN A 59 14.41 7.93 -5.30
C ASN A 59 14.10 7.43 -6.72
N GLY A 60 13.13 6.53 -6.85
CA GLY A 60 12.78 5.84 -8.09
C GLY A 60 13.53 4.51 -8.26
N THR A 61 13.05 3.70 -9.19
CA THR A 61 13.62 2.43 -9.63
C THR A 61 14.14 2.59 -11.06
N LEU A 62 15.34 2.12 -11.36
CA LEU A 62 15.86 2.10 -12.72
C LEU A 62 15.52 0.78 -13.41
N ILE A 63 15.03 0.85 -14.65
CA ILE A 63 14.82 -0.31 -15.54
C ILE A 63 15.57 -0.03 -16.84
N ASP A 64 16.59 -0.82 -17.14
CA ASP A 64 17.46 -0.66 -18.32
C ASP A 64 17.98 0.78 -18.49
N ASN A 65 18.42 1.38 -17.37
CA ASN A 65 18.89 2.78 -17.24
C ASN A 65 17.81 3.87 -17.37
N GLU A 66 16.55 3.53 -17.57
CA GLU A 66 15.45 4.50 -17.50
C GLU A 66 14.86 4.59 -16.09
N LEU A 67 14.68 5.82 -15.60
CA LEU A 67 14.14 6.08 -14.28
C LEU A 67 12.61 5.94 -14.27
N LEU A 68 12.11 4.96 -13.51
CA LEU A 68 10.71 4.79 -13.17
C LEU A 68 10.48 5.35 -11.77
N ARG A 69 9.72 6.45 -11.65
CA ARG A 69 9.36 7.06 -10.37
C ARG A 69 7.85 7.08 -10.22
N GLN A 70 7.34 6.56 -9.11
CA GLN A 70 5.91 6.57 -8.75
C GLN A 70 4.98 6.13 -9.89
N SER A 71 5.42 5.14 -10.67
CA SER A 71 4.78 4.72 -11.91
C SER A 71 4.92 3.22 -12.11
N ILE A 72 4.23 2.70 -13.13
CA ILE A 72 4.13 1.27 -13.41
C ILE A 72 4.75 1.00 -14.78
N ARG A 73 5.51 -0.09 -14.89
CA ARG A 73 6.10 -0.56 -16.13
C ARG A 73 5.90 -2.06 -16.30
N LYS A 74 5.48 -2.48 -17.49
CA LYS A 74 5.44 -3.89 -17.86
C LYS A 74 6.85 -4.46 -17.93
N LEU A 75 7.06 -5.64 -17.35
CA LEU A 75 8.35 -6.30 -17.37
C LEU A 75 8.51 -7.15 -18.62
N SER A 76 9.73 -7.16 -19.14
CA SER A 76 10.18 -8.05 -20.22
C SER A 76 11.35 -8.89 -19.72
N ARG A 77 11.53 -10.07 -20.31
CA ARG A 77 12.73 -10.87 -20.05
C ARG A 77 13.97 -10.05 -20.42
N LYS A 78 15.07 -10.23 -19.69
CA LYS A 78 16.33 -9.48 -19.81
C LYS A 78 16.32 -8.05 -19.28
N HIS A 79 15.19 -7.50 -18.85
CA HIS A 79 15.20 -6.23 -18.10
C HIS A 79 16.15 -6.37 -16.91
N GLN A 80 17.01 -5.38 -16.73
CA GLN A 80 17.78 -5.17 -15.52
C GLN A 80 17.09 -4.10 -14.68
N ILE A 81 16.76 -4.46 -13.45
CA ILE A 81 16.07 -3.61 -12.48
C ILE A 81 17.05 -3.24 -11.37
N ARG A 82 17.15 -1.97 -11.03
CA ARG A 82 18.04 -1.48 -9.97
C ARG A 82 17.28 -0.56 -9.01
N PHE A 83 17.30 -0.91 -7.73
CA PHE A 83 16.54 -0.22 -6.68
C PHE A 83 17.35 0.80 -5.87
N GLY A 84 18.67 0.76 -5.93
CA GLY A 84 19.56 1.71 -5.25
C GLY A 84 20.74 2.09 -6.12
N SER A 85 21.70 2.81 -5.55
CA SER A 85 22.88 3.30 -6.26
C SER A 85 23.92 2.22 -6.56
N THR A 86 24.02 1.20 -5.69
CA THR A 86 25.05 0.16 -5.81
C THR A 86 24.62 -0.99 -6.71
N GLU A 87 25.60 -1.64 -7.36
CA GLU A 87 25.35 -2.81 -8.23
C GLU A 87 24.72 -4.00 -7.49
N THR A 88 24.94 -4.11 -6.18
CA THR A 88 24.30 -5.13 -5.33
C THR A 88 22.78 -4.98 -5.26
N THR A 89 22.23 -3.85 -5.69
CA THR A 89 20.77 -3.65 -5.80
C THR A 89 20.22 -3.96 -7.19
N CYS A 90 21.07 -4.43 -8.12
CA CYS A 90 20.69 -4.81 -9.48
C CYS A 90 20.19 -6.25 -9.55
N TRP A 91 19.12 -6.46 -10.28
CA TRP A 91 18.50 -7.75 -10.53
C TRP A 91 18.19 -7.91 -12.01
N ASN A 92 18.55 -9.05 -12.58
CA ASN A 92 18.17 -9.41 -13.95
C ASN A 92 16.90 -10.26 -13.92
N VAL A 93 15.94 -9.92 -14.77
CA VAL A 93 14.74 -10.72 -15.00
C VAL A 93 15.07 -11.91 -15.90
N ILE A 94 14.97 -13.12 -15.33
CA ILE A 94 15.33 -14.38 -16.01
C ILE A 94 14.12 -15.01 -16.69
N ASP A 95 13.05 -15.17 -15.92
CA ASP A 95 11.82 -15.82 -16.33
C ASP A 95 10.62 -15.01 -15.88
N LEU A 96 9.59 -14.96 -16.73
CA LEU A 96 8.33 -14.24 -16.51
C LEU A 96 7.13 -15.15 -16.81
N GLN A 97 7.28 -16.46 -16.63
CA GLN A 97 6.16 -17.38 -16.71
C GLN A 97 5.08 -16.99 -15.68
N PRO A 98 3.80 -17.27 -15.99
CA PRO A 98 2.74 -17.16 -15.01
C PRO A 98 3.09 -17.91 -13.71
N PRO A 99 2.58 -17.45 -12.56
CA PRO A 99 2.61 -18.22 -11.32
C PRO A 99 2.06 -19.65 -11.52
N ALA A 100 2.69 -20.66 -10.91
CA ALA A 100 2.27 -22.05 -11.09
C ALA A 100 0.93 -22.32 -10.37
N PRO A 101 -0.05 -22.98 -11.00
CA PRO A 101 -1.28 -23.39 -10.32
C PRO A 101 -0.95 -24.51 -9.32
N GLY A 102 -1.14 -24.28 -8.02
CA GLY A 102 -1.09 -25.39 -7.03
C GLY A 102 -0.33 -25.23 -5.71
N LEU A 103 -0.28 -24.05 -5.08
CA LEU A 103 0.05 -23.96 -3.65
C LEU A 103 -0.86 -22.94 -2.98
N HIS A 104 -1.86 -23.44 -2.23
CA HIS A 104 -2.81 -22.72 -1.37
C HIS A 104 -3.49 -21.47 -1.96
N GLY A 105 -4.72 -21.64 -2.44
CA GLY A 105 -5.67 -20.51 -2.53
C GLY A 105 -5.79 -19.80 -3.88
N TYR A 106 -5.68 -20.51 -5.00
CA TYR A 106 -6.19 -19.99 -6.29
C TYR A 106 -7.73 -19.83 -6.31
N LEU A 107 -8.45 -20.17 -5.24
CA LEU A 107 -9.91 -20.05 -5.11
C LEU A 107 -10.44 -18.61 -4.94
N GLU A 108 -9.67 -17.61 -5.36
CA GLU A 108 -10.23 -16.34 -5.83
C GLU A 108 -9.61 -16.09 -7.21
N ASP A 109 -9.97 -16.95 -8.16
CA ASP A 109 -9.49 -16.94 -9.54
C ASP A 109 -9.42 -15.50 -10.07
N THR A 110 -8.29 -15.12 -10.66
CA THR A 110 -8.24 -13.91 -11.49
C THR A 110 -8.45 -12.59 -10.75
N ILE A 111 -7.99 -12.45 -9.51
CA ILE A 111 -7.85 -11.12 -8.92
C ILE A 111 -6.74 -10.38 -9.66
N ASP A 112 -7.16 -9.60 -10.66
CA ASP A 112 -6.44 -8.41 -11.07
C ASP A 112 -6.07 -7.65 -9.80
N HIS A 113 -4.79 -7.55 -9.47
CA HIS A 113 -4.30 -6.78 -8.31
C HIS A 113 -4.84 -5.33 -8.32
N PHE A 114 -5.12 -4.82 -9.53
CA PHE A 114 -5.84 -3.57 -9.75
C PHE A 114 -7.34 -3.65 -9.44
N ASN A 115 -8.01 -4.75 -9.75
CA ASN A 115 -9.44 -4.92 -9.49
C ASN A 115 -9.71 -5.10 -7.99
N LEU A 116 -8.90 -5.82 -7.22
CA LEU A 116 -9.17 -5.95 -5.77
C LEU A 116 -9.11 -4.61 -5.05
N THR A 117 -8.04 -3.84 -5.28
CA THR A 117 -7.92 -2.50 -4.69
C THR A 117 -8.97 -1.54 -5.25
N ARG A 118 -9.46 -1.75 -6.49
CA ARG A 118 -10.57 -0.97 -7.05
C ARG A 118 -11.96 -1.38 -6.57
N HIS A 119 -12.13 -2.59 -6.03
CA HIS A 119 -13.42 -3.07 -5.51
C HIS A 119 -13.45 -3.13 -3.98
N THR A 120 -12.29 -3.03 -3.33
CA THR A 120 -12.20 -2.99 -1.87
C THR A 120 -12.67 -1.64 -1.36
N VAL A 121 -13.57 -1.63 -0.38
CA VAL A 121 -14.01 -0.43 0.32
C VAL A 121 -13.63 -0.54 1.80
N PHE A 122 -12.95 0.49 2.32
CA PHE A 122 -12.68 0.63 3.75
C PHE A 122 -13.92 1.21 4.44
N LEU A 123 -14.53 0.46 5.35
CA LEU A 123 -15.73 0.86 6.08
C LEU A 123 -15.33 1.30 7.49
N PHE A 124 -15.49 2.60 7.76
CA PHE A 124 -15.30 3.19 9.08
C PHE A 124 -16.64 3.22 9.81
N LEU A 125 -16.74 2.39 10.85
CA LEU A 125 -17.92 2.30 11.71
C LEU A 125 -17.62 3.01 13.04
N LEU A 126 -18.18 4.18 13.23
CA LEU A 126 -17.97 5.02 14.40
C LEU A 126 -19.01 4.73 15.48
N SER A 127 -18.58 4.69 16.74
CA SER A 127 -19.49 4.73 17.89
C SER A 127 -20.21 6.08 17.99
N SER A 128 -21.29 6.12 18.76
CA SER A 128 -22.08 7.35 18.96
C SER A 128 -21.26 8.52 19.51
N ASN A 129 -20.25 8.22 20.35
CA ASN A 129 -19.30 9.19 20.89
C ASN A 129 -17.98 9.28 20.10
N GLU A 130 -17.85 8.53 19.01
CA GLU A 130 -16.67 8.45 18.14
C GLU A 130 -15.37 7.97 18.82
N GLU A 131 -15.44 7.52 20.06
CA GLU A 131 -14.29 6.94 20.80
C GLU A 131 -13.90 5.53 20.31
N HIS A 132 -14.78 4.87 19.54
CA HIS A 132 -14.49 3.58 18.96
C HIS A 132 -14.73 3.63 17.46
N ILE A 133 -13.62 3.57 16.73
CA ILE A 133 -13.62 3.46 15.26
C ILE A 133 -13.32 2.01 14.93
N ARG A 134 -14.33 1.26 14.49
CA ARG A 134 -14.15 -0.10 13.97
C ARG A 134 -13.93 -0.03 12.46
N LEU A 135 -12.95 -0.78 11.98
CA LEU A 135 -12.61 -0.82 10.56
C LEU A 135 -12.98 -2.19 9.97
N GLN A 136 -13.67 -2.17 8.84
CA GLN A 136 -13.96 -3.37 8.05
C GLN A 136 -13.52 -3.16 6.60
N LEU A 137 -13.20 -4.25 5.91
CA LEU A 137 -12.92 -4.25 4.48
C LEU A 137 -14.00 -5.03 3.75
N LYS A 138 -14.68 -4.37 2.83
CA LYS A 138 -15.56 -5.03 1.86
C LYS A 138 -14.77 -5.27 0.59
N VAL A 139 -14.36 -6.51 0.32
CA VAL A 139 -13.47 -6.88 -0.79
C VAL A 139 -14.25 -7.23 -2.05
N SER A 140 -15.41 -7.86 -1.86
CA SER A 140 -16.38 -8.23 -2.89
C SER A 140 -17.81 -8.08 -2.33
N ALA A 141 -18.83 -8.44 -3.11
CA ALA A 141 -20.22 -8.36 -2.67
C ALA A 141 -20.46 -9.14 -1.36
N ASP A 142 -19.83 -10.32 -1.22
CA ASP A 142 -20.10 -11.27 -0.15
C ASP A 142 -18.95 -11.41 0.87
N GLN A 143 -17.82 -10.74 0.65
CA GLN A 143 -16.65 -10.84 1.51
C GLN A 143 -16.44 -9.56 2.32
N LEU A 144 -16.79 -9.66 3.61
CA LEU A 144 -16.57 -8.62 4.61
C LEU A 144 -15.57 -9.12 5.66
N ILE A 145 -14.48 -8.38 5.82
CA ILE A 145 -13.41 -8.73 6.76
C ILE A 145 -13.35 -7.68 7.86
N ASP A 146 -13.48 -8.13 9.11
CA ASP A 146 -13.44 -7.25 10.26
C ASP A 146 -12.00 -7.10 10.79
N LEU A 147 -11.48 -5.88 10.70
CA LEU A 147 -10.17 -5.51 11.27
C LEU A 147 -10.31 -4.99 12.71
N GLY A 148 -11.54 -4.83 13.20
CA GLY A 148 -11.83 -4.42 14.56
C GLY A 148 -11.46 -2.97 14.86
N SER A 149 -11.51 -2.61 16.15
CA SER A 149 -11.13 -1.29 16.65
C SER A 149 -9.67 -1.27 17.08
N ARG A 150 -8.88 -0.34 16.53
CA ARG A 150 -7.44 -0.20 16.78
C ARG A 150 -7.05 1.27 16.89
N ALA A 151 -5.94 1.55 17.59
CA ALA A 151 -5.43 2.90 17.76
C ALA A 151 -5.10 3.59 16.41
N HIS A 152 -4.62 2.85 15.42
CA HIS A 152 -4.32 3.39 14.09
C HIS A 152 -5.57 3.72 13.26
N ASN A 153 -6.77 3.33 13.69
CA ASN A 153 -8.01 3.66 12.98
C ASN A 153 -8.36 5.15 13.09
N TYR A 154 -7.95 5.82 14.17
CA TYR A 154 -8.09 7.27 14.32
C TYR A 154 -7.34 8.03 13.24
N LEU A 155 -6.06 7.68 13.05
CA LEU A 155 -5.24 8.25 11.99
C LEU A 155 -5.87 7.99 10.62
N LEU A 156 -6.31 6.76 10.35
CA LEU A 156 -6.87 6.42 9.06
C LEU A 156 -8.20 7.15 8.78
N LEU A 157 -9.04 7.32 9.81
CA LEU A 157 -10.28 8.09 9.71
C LEU A 157 -10.01 9.58 9.45
N ALA A 158 -9.04 10.19 10.12
CA ALA A 158 -8.66 11.58 9.89
C ALA A 158 -8.25 11.82 8.42
N LEU A 159 -7.44 10.91 7.87
CA LEU A 159 -7.05 10.96 6.46
C LEU A 159 -8.25 10.74 5.51
N ALA A 160 -9.17 9.84 5.85
CA ALA A 160 -10.40 9.62 5.09
C ALA A 160 -11.29 10.87 5.07
N ARG A 161 -11.49 11.52 6.22
CA ARG A 161 -12.27 12.76 6.35
C ARG A 161 -11.68 13.89 5.51
N LYS A 162 -10.36 14.08 5.57
CA LYS A 162 -9.67 15.08 4.74
C LYS A 162 -9.88 14.82 3.24
N ARG A 163 -9.73 13.56 2.81
CA ARG A 163 -9.96 13.16 1.42
C ARG A 163 -11.41 13.37 0.98
N LEU A 164 -12.37 13.07 1.86
CA LEU A 164 -13.80 13.28 1.60
C LEU A 164 -14.12 14.78 1.47
N ALA A 165 -13.56 15.63 2.33
CA ALA A 165 -13.74 17.08 2.25
C ALA A 165 -13.20 17.64 0.92
N ASP A 166 -11.99 17.25 0.51
CA ASP A 166 -11.41 17.69 -0.77
C ASP A 166 -12.19 17.14 -1.97
N HIS A 167 -12.76 15.94 -1.86
CA HIS A 167 -13.65 15.35 -2.86
C HIS A 167 -14.95 16.14 -3.01
N GLN A 168 -15.60 16.53 -1.90
CA GLN A 168 -16.80 17.37 -1.91
C GLN A 168 -16.54 18.75 -2.52
N LEU A 169 -15.33 19.28 -2.38
CA LEU A 169 -14.86 20.50 -3.04
C LEU A 169 -14.48 20.30 -4.52
N LYS A 170 -14.70 19.11 -5.09
CA LYS A 170 -14.41 18.76 -6.49
C LYS A 170 -12.94 18.98 -6.88
N GLN A 171 -12.02 18.83 -5.93
CA GLN A 171 -10.59 18.84 -6.26
C GLN A 171 -10.23 17.66 -7.16
N ARG A 172 -9.10 17.77 -7.88
CA ARG A 172 -8.60 16.67 -8.72
C ARG A 172 -8.25 15.46 -7.85
N PRO A 173 -8.53 14.21 -8.27
CA PRO A 173 -8.23 13.01 -7.47
C PRO A 173 -6.79 12.93 -6.98
N GLU A 174 -5.84 13.43 -7.77
CA GLU A 174 -4.41 13.44 -7.44
C GLU A 174 -4.06 14.40 -6.29
N GLU A 175 -4.86 15.45 -6.08
CA GLU A 175 -4.65 16.46 -5.03
C GLU A 175 -5.51 16.22 -3.78
N GLN A 176 -6.48 15.31 -3.84
CA GLN A 176 -7.35 15.03 -2.70
C GLN A 176 -6.61 14.34 -1.55
N GLY A 177 -6.91 14.76 -0.33
CA GLY A 177 -6.58 14.06 0.91
C GLY A 177 -5.18 14.34 1.45
N TRP A 178 -4.37 15.16 0.77
CA TRP A 178 -3.05 15.54 1.26
C TRP A 178 -3.19 16.48 2.47
N ILE A 179 -2.52 16.11 3.55
CA ILE A 179 -2.41 16.90 4.78
C ILE A 179 -0.94 16.95 5.21
N SER A 180 -0.51 18.12 5.67
CA SER A 180 0.83 18.28 6.23
C SER A 180 0.97 17.51 7.54
N LEU A 181 2.17 16.99 7.84
CA LEU A 181 2.40 16.27 9.08
C LEU A 181 2.14 17.14 10.31
N ASP A 182 2.45 18.43 10.26
CA ASP A 182 2.25 19.36 11.38
C ASP A 182 0.75 19.59 11.66
N GLU A 183 -0.05 19.78 10.60
CA GLU A 183 -1.51 19.91 10.70
C GLU A 183 -2.14 18.61 11.23
N LEU A 184 -1.76 17.47 10.67
CA LEU A 184 -2.26 16.16 11.11
C LEU A 184 -1.92 15.87 12.58
N ILE A 185 -0.71 16.22 13.01
CA ILE A 185 -0.29 16.07 14.41
C ILE A 185 -1.13 16.96 15.33
N SER A 186 -1.38 18.21 14.93
CA SER A 186 -2.23 19.14 15.68
C SER A 186 -3.65 18.60 15.84
N ASP A 187 -4.25 18.10 14.75
CA ASP A 187 -5.63 17.61 14.75
C ASP A 187 -5.80 16.35 15.60
N ILE A 188 -4.93 15.35 15.39
CA ILE A 188 -4.99 14.12 16.17
C ILE A 188 -4.63 14.39 17.64
N SER A 189 -3.72 15.32 17.93
CA SER A 189 -3.40 15.68 19.33
C SER A 189 -4.62 16.23 20.06
N LYS A 190 -5.41 17.08 19.40
CA LYS A 190 -6.66 17.64 19.95
C LYS A 190 -7.71 16.56 20.12
N GLU A 191 -7.92 15.73 19.11
CA GLU A 191 -8.93 14.66 19.13
C GLU A 191 -8.63 13.62 20.21
N MET A 192 -7.38 13.19 20.34
CA MET A 192 -6.94 12.24 21.36
C MET A 192 -6.69 12.87 22.73
N ARG A 193 -6.78 14.20 22.85
CA ARG A 193 -6.42 14.98 24.06
C ARG A 193 -5.04 14.61 24.60
N LYS A 194 -4.08 14.41 23.70
CA LYS A 194 -2.73 13.94 24.02
C LYS A 194 -1.75 14.47 23.00
N GLU A 195 -0.61 15.00 23.45
CA GLU A 195 0.48 15.34 22.53
C GLU A 195 1.02 14.09 21.83
N ILE A 196 1.08 14.18 20.51
CA ILE A 196 1.70 13.17 19.66
C ILE A 196 2.79 13.80 18.81
N ASP A 197 3.66 12.98 18.27
CA ASP A 197 4.76 13.39 17.41
C ASP A 197 4.74 12.63 16.07
N VAL A 198 5.68 12.98 15.20
CA VAL A 198 5.87 12.31 13.90
C VAL A 198 6.16 10.81 14.09
N TYR A 199 6.84 10.43 15.17
CA TYR A 199 7.11 9.03 15.49
C TYR A 199 5.82 8.25 15.74
N PHE A 200 4.88 8.80 16.50
CA PHE A 200 3.58 8.20 16.72
C PHE A 200 2.83 7.95 15.40
N ILE A 201 2.79 8.94 14.49
CA ILE A 201 2.17 8.80 13.17
C ILE A 201 2.82 7.66 12.37
N ASN A 202 4.16 7.61 12.34
CA ASN A 202 4.91 6.54 11.68
C ASN A 202 4.58 5.16 12.28
N LEU A 203 4.48 5.08 13.60
CA LEU A 203 4.16 3.85 14.31
C LEU A 203 2.74 3.36 14.00
N GLN A 204 1.75 4.25 13.94
CA GLN A 204 0.38 3.88 13.58
C GLN A 204 0.29 3.37 12.14
N ILE A 205 0.98 4.01 11.19
CA ILE A 205 1.03 3.55 9.79
C ILE A 205 1.70 2.18 9.68
N PHE A 206 2.78 1.97 10.43
CA PHE A 206 3.42 0.66 10.50
C PHE A 206 2.47 -0.41 11.06
N ARG A 207 1.76 -0.12 12.16
CA ARG A 207 0.80 -1.05 12.78
C ARG A 207 -0.36 -1.39 11.86
N LEU A 208 -0.91 -0.41 11.16
CA LEU A 208 -1.93 -0.61 10.14
C LEU A 208 -1.45 -1.58 9.05
N ARG A 209 -0.28 -1.29 8.46
CA ARG A 209 0.30 -2.13 7.39
C ARG A 209 0.60 -3.54 7.88
N LYS A 210 1.15 -3.66 9.09
CA LYS A 210 1.43 -4.96 9.73
C LYS A 210 0.14 -5.75 9.91
N GLN A 211 -0.93 -5.14 10.43
CA GLN A 211 -2.22 -5.80 10.59
C GLN A 211 -2.76 -6.30 9.24
N LEU A 212 -2.76 -5.45 8.21
CA LEU A 212 -3.22 -5.84 6.88
C LEU A 212 -2.41 -7.02 6.34
N TYR A 213 -1.08 -6.97 6.46
CA TYR A 213 -0.17 -8.03 6.02
C TYR A 213 -0.41 -9.36 6.74
N GLU A 214 -0.59 -9.33 8.06
CA GLU A 214 -0.72 -10.55 8.88
C GLU A 214 -2.12 -11.16 8.84
N GLN A 215 -3.17 -10.35 8.67
CA GLN A 215 -4.56 -10.82 8.71
C GLN A 215 -5.16 -11.15 7.33
N LEU A 216 -4.57 -10.63 6.24
CA LEU A 216 -5.11 -10.78 4.90
C LEU A 216 -4.08 -11.46 4.00
N SER A 217 -4.48 -12.53 3.30
CA SER A 217 -3.64 -13.21 2.30
C SER A 217 -3.15 -12.25 1.21
N PHE A 218 -3.98 -11.26 0.85
CA PHE A 218 -3.67 -10.18 -0.10
C PHE A 218 -3.28 -8.86 0.58
N GLY A 219 -2.99 -8.87 1.88
CA GLY A 219 -2.72 -7.67 2.68
C GLY A 219 -1.62 -6.77 2.13
N GLN A 220 -0.66 -7.37 1.44
CA GLN A 220 0.45 -6.65 0.82
C GLN A 220 0.00 -5.65 -0.26
N MET A 221 -1.15 -5.89 -0.90
CA MET A 221 -1.73 -4.98 -1.91
C MET A 221 -2.04 -3.60 -1.32
N PHE A 222 -2.22 -3.51 0.00
CA PHE A 222 -2.46 -2.27 0.73
C PHE A 222 -1.18 -1.61 1.24
N ALA A 223 -0.01 -1.92 0.68
CA ALA A 223 1.26 -1.27 1.04
C ALA A 223 1.16 0.28 0.95
N ASN A 224 0.42 0.77 -0.03
CA ASN A 224 0.17 2.20 -0.27
C ASN A 224 -1.19 2.67 0.29
N VAL A 225 -1.77 1.97 1.27
CA VAL A 225 -2.99 2.44 1.97
C VAL A 225 -2.81 3.85 2.55
N VAL A 226 -1.58 4.18 2.95
CA VAL A 226 -1.17 5.55 3.26
C VAL A 226 -0.03 5.92 2.32
N GLU A 227 -0.27 6.97 1.54
CA GLU A 227 0.71 7.58 0.63
C GLU A 227 1.42 8.74 1.31
N ARG A 228 2.61 9.07 0.81
CA ARG A 228 3.45 10.14 1.34
C ARG A 228 4.11 10.93 0.20
N ARG A 229 4.13 12.24 0.33
CA ARG A 229 4.97 13.16 -0.44
C ARG A 229 5.71 14.12 0.51
N MET A 230 6.39 15.14 -0.01
CA MET A 230 7.25 16.03 0.76
C MET A 230 6.53 16.64 1.98
N GLY A 231 6.71 16.05 3.17
CA GLY A 231 6.11 16.51 4.43
C GLY A 231 4.60 16.25 4.58
N GLU A 232 3.98 15.59 3.61
CA GLU A 232 2.53 15.38 3.56
C GLU A 232 2.17 13.90 3.44
N VAL A 233 1.00 13.55 3.95
CA VAL A 233 0.46 12.19 3.90
C VAL A 233 -1.01 12.22 3.48
N ARG A 234 -1.52 11.10 2.97
CA ARG A 234 -2.94 10.93 2.67
C ARG A 234 -3.38 9.47 2.79
N LEU A 235 -4.69 9.25 2.89
CA LEU A 235 -5.28 7.94 2.60
C LEU A 235 -5.09 7.69 1.10
N GLY A 236 -4.23 6.73 0.73
CA GLY A 236 -3.95 6.39 -0.66
C GLY A 236 -5.07 5.54 -1.28
N HIS A 237 -5.72 4.69 -0.47
CA HIS A 237 -6.79 3.84 -0.94
C HIS A 237 -8.01 4.66 -1.44
N PRO A 238 -8.52 4.41 -2.66
CA PRO A 238 -9.50 5.29 -3.30
C PRO A 238 -10.90 5.23 -2.71
N TYR A 239 -11.31 4.09 -2.15
CA TYR A 239 -12.71 3.84 -1.82
C TYR A 239 -12.94 3.55 -0.34
N PHE A 240 -13.84 4.33 0.26
CA PHE A 240 -14.18 4.20 1.67
C PHE A 240 -15.58 4.73 1.96
N SER A 241 -16.13 4.34 3.11
CA SER A 241 -17.39 4.84 3.65
C SER A 241 -17.23 5.14 5.13
N ILE A 242 -17.81 6.24 5.59
CA ILE A 242 -17.79 6.64 6.99
C ILE A 242 -19.22 6.66 7.50
N SER A 243 -19.52 5.88 8.53
CA SER A 243 -20.86 5.79 9.10
C SER A 243 -20.82 5.81 10.62
N LYS A 244 -21.85 6.41 11.23
CA LYS A 244 -22.05 6.52 12.67
C LYS A 244 -23.42 5.94 13.03
N GLY A 245 -23.43 4.70 13.52
CA GLY A 245 -24.67 3.95 13.66
C GLY A 245 -25.36 3.76 12.30
N SER A 246 -26.57 4.30 12.14
CA SER A 246 -27.32 4.31 10.87
C SER A 246 -27.10 5.57 10.02
N GLU A 247 -26.34 6.54 10.52
CA GLU A 247 -26.04 7.79 9.82
C GLU A 247 -24.87 7.58 8.86
N ASP A 248 -25.08 7.86 7.57
CA ASP A 248 -23.99 7.95 6.58
C ASP A 248 -23.35 9.34 6.66
N LEU A 249 -22.08 9.40 7.07
CA LEU A 249 -21.29 10.63 7.14
C LEU A 249 -20.59 10.94 5.80
N GLY A 250 -20.64 10.01 4.85
CA GLY A 250 -20.17 10.18 3.49
C GLY A 250 -19.24 9.07 3.02
N SER A 251 -19.15 8.93 1.70
CA SER A 251 -18.41 7.87 1.05
C SER A 251 -17.79 8.30 -0.28
N ILE A 252 -16.75 7.59 -0.69
CA ILE A 252 -16.23 7.55 -2.05
C ILE A 252 -16.26 6.08 -2.44
N LEU A 253 -17.11 5.71 -3.39
CA LEU A 253 -17.36 4.33 -3.79
C LEU A 253 -16.85 4.06 -5.23
N PRO A 254 -16.62 2.79 -5.60
CA PRO A 254 -16.15 2.38 -6.94
C PRO A 254 -16.96 2.93 -8.11
#